data_AF-A0A7W0WBF3-F1
#
_entry.id   AF-A0A7W0WBF3-F1
#
_cell.length_a   1.000
_cell.length_b   1.000
_cell.length_c   1.000
_cell.angle_alpha   90.00
_cell.angle_beta   90.00
_cell.angle_gamma   90.00
#
_symmetry.space_group_name_H-M   'P 1'
#
loop_
_entity.id
_entity.type
_entity.pdbx_description
1 polymer ?
#
loop_
_entity_poly.entity_id
_entity_poly.type
_entity_poly.pdbx_seq_one_letter_code
_entity_poly.pdbx_strand_id
1 'polypeptide(L)'
;MAIIPSMLLRQLYTFGSLQNTAGGVQFAIKNRLSDAELTALQNISINGTSVPRSALSLDLGDETITDLDGISEERPLVFALGTILLVRAMVEPLPPGKHTIGIAFASNQFGALDFEVEDAIAEGRVDLARIPRNSEDDFGEAIIRQRQAFAEQLTGAKLDHVSRYSFDPHIAQGNCEHFTGVAQVPLGLAGPLIVNGEHAQGEFLIPLATAEGTLVASYNRGIKVMNLSGGVKATVVGDAMQRAPVFVFEDARQCRDFVRWVEENLPKIREEAETTSRIAKLQYIDPYLSNKFVFMRFNFSTGDAAGQNMVGRATFAACSWILDNYPGVKHFYLESNFATDKKASQVNIMRTRGKRVTAEVIVPRNVLIENMRVDPESLAYHYGVATIGGFMSGVNNNGLHSANGITAMFIATGQDVANVAESSAGVLYAEVTPERDLYLSLTIPSLIVATYGGGTSLATQRECLDLLGCSGMNKVQKLAEIIAAVALAGEISLASAISSSDWVSSHEQYGRNR
;
A
#
# COMPACT_ATOMS: atom_id res chain seq x y z
N MET A 1 23.40 -23.67 4.57
CA MET A 1 23.62 -22.39 5.27
C MET A 1 22.99 -21.32 4.40
N ALA A 2 21.99 -20.59 4.88
CA ALA A 2 21.33 -19.56 4.07
C ALA A 2 22.32 -18.40 3.90
N ILE A 3 22.69 -18.08 2.65
CA ILE A 3 23.51 -16.91 2.36
C ILE A 3 22.59 -15.69 2.54
N ILE A 4 22.90 -14.83 3.51
CA ILE A 4 22.15 -13.59 3.71
C ILE A 4 22.74 -12.52 2.80
N PRO A 5 21.95 -11.90 1.90
CA PRO A 5 22.43 -10.82 1.06
C PRO A 5 23.06 -9.68 1.88
N SER A 6 24.22 -9.17 1.46
CA SER A 6 24.96 -8.12 2.17
C SER A 6 24.12 -6.86 2.47
N MET A 7 23.15 -6.56 1.60
CA MET A 7 22.16 -5.49 1.80
C MET A 7 21.26 -5.72 3.03
N LEU A 8 20.84 -6.96 3.29
CA LEU A 8 20.05 -7.31 4.48
C LEU A 8 20.91 -7.29 5.74
N LEU A 9 22.19 -7.66 5.64
CA LEU A 9 23.11 -7.61 6.78
C LEU A 9 23.32 -6.17 7.27
N ARG A 10 23.48 -5.21 6.36
CA ARG A 10 23.59 -3.79 6.73
C ARG A 10 22.33 -3.26 7.43
N GLN A 11 21.16 -3.86 7.17
CA GLN A 11 19.94 -3.54 7.90
C GLN A 11 19.94 -4.07 9.35
N LEU A 12 20.94 -4.80 9.81
CA LEU A 12 21.06 -5.10 11.24
C LEU A 12 21.51 -3.86 12.02
N TYR A 13 22.24 -2.93 11.38
CA TYR A 13 22.61 -1.67 12.01
C TYR A 13 21.41 -0.71 12.13
N THR A 14 21.34 0.03 13.24
CA THR A 14 20.38 1.12 13.44
C THR A 14 21.03 2.44 13.08
N PHE A 15 20.70 2.97 11.90
CA PHE A 15 21.22 4.25 11.43
C PHE A 15 20.89 5.39 12.41
N GLY A 16 21.87 6.27 12.67
CA GLY A 16 21.77 7.36 13.64
C GLY A 16 21.93 6.93 15.10
N SER A 17 22.30 5.67 15.36
CA SER A 17 22.55 5.19 16.72
C SER A 17 23.96 5.46 17.21
N LEU A 18 24.91 5.78 16.33
CA LEU A 18 26.28 6.13 16.70
C LEU A 18 26.29 7.39 17.58
N GLN A 19 26.86 7.28 18.76
CA GLN A 19 26.97 8.39 19.70
C GLN A 19 28.17 8.24 20.63
N ASN A 20 28.72 9.38 21.05
CA ASN A 20 29.66 9.43 22.17
C ASN A 20 28.87 9.39 23.48
N THR A 21 29.33 8.56 24.41
CA THR A 21 28.79 8.42 25.76
C THR A 21 29.91 8.61 26.78
N ALA A 22 29.59 8.68 28.07
CA ALA A 22 30.60 8.75 29.12
C ALA A 22 31.53 7.52 29.15
N GLY A 23 31.09 6.37 28.63
CA GLY A 23 31.84 5.11 28.56
C GLY A 23 32.49 4.83 27.20
N GLY A 24 32.66 5.85 26.35
CA GLY A 24 33.20 5.71 24.99
C GLY A 24 32.13 5.80 23.91
N VAL A 25 32.29 5.08 22.81
CA VAL A 25 31.40 5.12 21.65
C VAL A 25 30.32 4.04 21.76
N GLN A 26 29.07 4.36 21.44
CA GLN A 26 27.97 3.40 21.43
C GLN A 26 27.21 3.44 20.10
N PHE A 27 26.72 2.30 19.64
CA PHE A 27 25.75 2.18 18.55
C PHE A 27 24.83 0.97 18.76
N ALA A 28 23.77 0.86 17.96
CA ALA A 28 22.72 -0.14 18.14
C ALA A 28 22.60 -1.09 16.93
N ILE A 29 22.54 -2.38 17.22
CA ILE A 29 22.25 -3.45 16.26
C ILE A 29 20.86 -3.99 16.58
N LYS A 30 19.94 -4.03 15.61
CA LYS A 30 18.60 -4.58 15.74
C LYS A 30 18.47 -5.84 14.92
N ASN A 31 17.97 -6.93 15.49
CA ASN A 31 17.66 -8.11 14.70
C ASN A 31 16.47 -7.80 13.78
N ARG A 32 16.71 -7.84 12.47
CA ARG A 32 15.69 -7.65 11.42
C ARG A 32 15.54 -8.87 10.51
N LEU A 33 16.18 -9.99 10.86
CA LEU A 33 16.21 -11.20 10.05
C LEU A 33 15.15 -12.18 10.55
N SER A 34 15.52 -13.08 11.47
CA SER A 34 14.64 -14.02 12.16
C SER A 34 15.18 -14.27 13.56
N ASP A 35 14.41 -14.96 14.41
CA ASP A 35 14.90 -15.39 15.72
C ASP A 35 16.26 -16.09 15.59
N ALA A 36 17.22 -15.63 16.40
CA ALA A 36 18.59 -16.08 16.34
C ALA A 36 19.23 -16.16 17.73
N GLU A 37 20.34 -16.87 17.76
CA GLU A 37 21.18 -17.08 18.93
C GLU A 37 22.61 -16.70 18.54
N LEU A 38 23.10 -15.60 19.09
CA LEU A 38 24.44 -15.11 18.84
C LEU A 38 25.44 -15.96 19.62
N THR A 39 26.41 -16.53 18.90
CA THR A 39 27.45 -17.40 19.48
C THR A 39 28.77 -16.66 19.66
N ALA A 40 29.00 -15.56 18.95
CA ALA A 40 30.15 -14.68 19.18
C ALA A 40 29.96 -13.29 18.56
N LEU A 41 30.45 -12.25 19.21
CA LEU A 41 30.86 -11.02 18.53
C LEU A 41 32.33 -11.18 18.11
N GLN A 42 32.59 -11.25 16.80
CA GLN A 42 33.90 -11.60 16.27
C GLN A 42 34.80 -10.38 16.13
N ASN A 43 34.29 -9.27 15.57
CA ASN A 43 35.06 -8.06 15.38
C ASN A 43 34.14 -6.83 15.34
N ILE A 44 34.60 -5.73 15.92
CA ILE A 44 34.06 -4.39 15.68
C ILE A 44 35.23 -3.56 15.20
N SER A 45 35.04 -2.78 14.13
CA SER A 45 36.01 -1.79 13.68
C SER A 45 35.36 -0.43 13.48
N ILE A 46 36.11 0.62 13.77
CA ILE A 46 35.70 2.01 13.58
C ILE A 46 36.75 2.68 12.70
N ASN A 47 36.32 3.25 11.57
CA ASN A 47 37.19 3.86 10.55
C ASN A 47 38.34 2.92 10.13
N GLY A 48 38.03 1.63 9.95
CA GLY A 48 39.01 0.59 9.59
C GLY A 48 39.93 0.12 10.73
N THR A 49 39.80 0.67 11.94
CA THR A 49 40.60 0.27 13.11
C THR A 49 39.80 -0.69 13.99
N SER A 50 40.32 -1.91 14.21
CA SER A 50 39.67 -2.91 15.06
C SER A 50 39.69 -2.47 16.53
N VAL A 51 38.55 -2.60 17.20
CA VAL A 51 38.39 -2.32 18.63
C VAL A 51 38.73 -3.59 19.42
N PRO A 52 39.64 -3.54 20.41
CA PRO A 52 39.97 -4.70 21.22
C PRO A 52 38.74 -5.28 21.91
N ARG A 53 38.62 -6.62 21.96
CA ARG A 53 37.49 -7.30 22.61
C ARG A 53 37.31 -6.89 24.07
N SER A 54 38.39 -6.66 24.79
CA SER A 54 38.38 -6.17 26.19
C SER A 54 37.81 -4.76 26.37
N ALA A 55 37.69 -4.01 25.28
CA ALA A 55 37.08 -2.68 25.26
C ALA A 55 35.63 -2.71 24.75
N LEU A 56 35.06 -3.90 24.47
CA LEU A 56 33.71 -4.04 23.96
C LEU A 56 32.79 -4.67 25.02
N SER A 57 31.57 -4.16 25.10
CA SER A 57 30.49 -4.79 25.87
C SER A 57 29.15 -4.68 25.14
N LEU A 58 28.22 -5.56 25.50
CA LEU A 58 26.86 -5.56 24.97
C LEU A 58 25.87 -5.22 26.07
N ASP A 59 24.93 -4.34 25.76
CA ASP A 59 23.77 -4.04 26.59
C ASP A 59 22.50 -4.48 25.84
N LEU A 60 21.68 -5.29 26.51
CA LEU A 60 20.49 -5.92 25.92
C LEU A 60 19.28 -4.96 25.82
N GLY A 61 19.48 -3.69 26.14
CA GLY A 61 18.47 -2.64 26.08
C GLY A 61 17.70 -2.43 27.38
N ASP A 62 18.02 -3.19 28.43
CA ASP A 62 17.48 -3.13 29.79
C ASP A 62 18.54 -2.71 30.82
N GLU A 63 19.66 -2.15 30.36
CA GLU A 63 20.86 -1.81 31.14
C GLU A 63 21.65 -3.03 31.67
N THR A 64 21.25 -4.25 31.31
CA THR A 64 22.01 -5.47 31.62
C THR A 64 23.23 -5.56 30.69
N ILE A 65 24.41 -5.22 31.23
CA ILE A 65 25.68 -5.31 30.50
C ILE A 65 26.22 -6.74 30.58
N THR A 66 26.38 -7.38 29.43
CA THR A 66 27.00 -8.70 29.29
C THR A 66 28.42 -8.57 28.76
N ASP A 67 29.36 -9.23 29.43
CA ASP A 67 30.73 -9.38 28.94
C ASP A 67 30.75 -10.36 27.76
N LEU A 68 31.53 -10.03 26.73
CA LEU A 68 31.60 -10.82 25.50
C LEU A 68 32.14 -12.24 25.75
N ASP A 69 32.90 -12.44 26.82
CA ASP A 69 33.48 -13.75 27.17
C ASP A 69 32.43 -14.76 27.70
N GLY A 70 31.22 -14.28 28.03
CA GLY A 70 30.09 -15.13 28.39
C GLY A 70 29.33 -15.74 27.20
N ILE A 71 29.59 -15.27 25.98
CA ILE A 71 28.87 -15.67 24.76
C ILE A 71 29.71 -16.69 23.98
N SER A 72 29.18 -17.90 23.83
CA SER A 72 29.82 -19.00 23.10
C SER A 72 28.78 -19.90 22.43
N GLU A 73 29.23 -20.90 21.65
CA GLU A 73 28.32 -21.93 21.12
C GLU A 73 27.59 -22.71 22.23
N GLU A 74 28.21 -22.86 23.41
CA GLU A 74 27.65 -23.58 24.55
C GLU A 74 26.72 -22.71 25.40
N ARG A 75 26.83 -21.37 25.27
CA ARG A 75 26.00 -20.37 25.97
C ARG A 75 25.71 -19.20 25.02
N PRO A 76 24.82 -19.40 24.03
CA PRO A 76 24.54 -18.34 23.07
C PRO A 76 23.63 -17.28 23.68
N LEU A 77 23.77 -16.04 23.20
CA LEU A 77 22.90 -14.94 23.57
C LEU A 77 21.64 -14.95 22.69
N VAL A 78 20.47 -14.97 23.32
CA VAL A 78 19.18 -14.88 22.61
C VAL A 78 19.07 -13.53 21.92
N PHE A 79 18.92 -13.55 20.60
CA PHE A 79 18.74 -12.38 19.75
C PHE A 79 17.47 -12.59 18.93
N ALA A 80 16.31 -12.49 19.58
CA ALA A 80 15.02 -12.66 18.92
C ALA A 80 14.74 -11.57 17.87
N LEU A 81 13.82 -11.82 16.95
CA LEU A 81 13.43 -10.86 15.93
C LEU A 81 12.91 -9.57 16.59
N GLY A 82 13.49 -8.43 16.21
CA GLY A 82 13.13 -7.12 16.74
C GLY A 82 13.93 -6.68 17.97
N THR A 83 14.70 -7.56 18.62
CA THR A 83 15.58 -7.20 19.75
C THR A 83 16.66 -6.22 19.32
N ILE A 84 17.02 -5.29 20.21
CA ILE A 84 18.09 -4.30 20.01
C ILE A 84 19.23 -4.63 20.97
N LEU A 85 20.45 -4.68 20.45
CA LEU A 85 21.69 -4.78 21.20
C LEU A 85 22.45 -3.48 21.07
N LEU A 86 22.81 -2.88 22.19
CA LEU A 86 23.69 -1.73 22.25
C LEU A 86 25.13 -2.22 22.37
N VAL A 87 25.94 -1.94 21.36
CA VAL A 87 27.38 -2.20 21.39
C VAL A 87 28.07 -0.98 21.99
N ARG A 88 28.81 -1.17 23.08
CA ARG A 88 29.63 -0.15 23.71
C ARG A 88 31.11 -0.46 23.45
N ALA A 89 31.80 0.50 22.87
CA ALA A 89 33.24 0.48 22.65
C ALA A 89 33.90 1.53 23.53
N MET A 90 34.67 1.09 24.53
CA MET A 90 35.49 1.92 25.40
C MET A 90 36.73 2.44 24.66
N VAL A 91 36.48 3.31 23.68
CA VAL A 91 37.47 4.01 22.87
C VAL A 91 37.31 5.52 23.06
N GLU A 92 38.28 6.30 22.57
CA GLU A 92 38.17 7.76 22.60
C GLU A 92 36.91 8.24 21.86
N PRO A 93 36.25 9.31 22.34
CA PRO A 93 35.11 9.91 21.65
C PRO A 93 35.45 10.25 20.20
N LEU A 94 34.56 9.89 19.28
CA LEU A 94 34.75 10.21 17.87
C LEU A 94 34.43 11.69 17.61
N PRO A 95 35.19 12.39 16.75
CA PRO A 95 34.85 13.74 16.37
C PRO A 95 33.49 13.77 15.65
N PRO A 96 32.81 14.92 15.60
CA PRO A 96 31.64 15.07 14.75
C PRO A 96 31.98 14.81 13.28
N GLY A 97 31.09 14.13 12.56
CA GLY A 97 31.33 13.73 11.18
C GLY A 97 30.92 12.29 10.90
N LYS A 98 31.24 11.82 9.69
CA LYS A 98 30.95 10.45 9.25
C LYS A 98 32.01 9.48 9.74
N HIS A 99 31.56 8.31 10.17
CA HIS A 99 32.39 7.20 10.60
C HIS A 99 31.93 5.90 9.97
N THR A 100 32.89 5.09 9.58
CA THR A 100 32.66 3.74 9.07
C THR A 100 32.70 2.75 10.23
N ILE A 101 31.71 1.88 10.34
CA ILE A 101 31.62 0.84 11.37
C ILE A 101 31.56 -0.52 10.70
N GLY A 102 32.58 -1.34 10.92
CA GLY A 102 32.60 -2.75 10.54
C GLY A 102 32.14 -3.64 11.69
N ILE A 103 31.26 -4.58 11.42
CA ILE A 103 30.63 -5.44 12.42
C ILE A 103 30.71 -6.88 11.91
N ALA A 104 31.33 -7.75 12.70
CA ALA A 104 31.34 -9.18 12.47
C ALA A 104 30.87 -9.96 13.70
N PHE A 105 29.93 -10.88 13.51
CA PHE A 105 29.41 -11.76 14.56
C PHE A 105 29.03 -13.13 14.01
N ALA A 106 28.88 -14.13 14.89
CA ALA A 106 28.44 -15.46 14.55
C ALA A 106 27.10 -15.78 15.24
N SER A 107 26.26 -16.56 14.57
CA SER A 107 25.03 -17.12 15.14
C SER A 107 24.81 -18.57 14.72
N ASN A 108 24.04 -19.31 15.52
CA ASN A 108 23.65 -20.70 15.21
C ASN A 108 22.86 -20.79 13.88
N GLN A 109 22.01 -19.80 13.62
CA GLN A 109 21.07 -19.81 12.50
C GLN A 109 21.71 -19.34 11.20
N PHE A 110 22.68 -18.42 11.28
CA PHE A 110 23.22 -17.72 10.10
C PHE A 110 24.71 -17.93 9.87
N GLY A 111 25.42 -18.57 10.81
CA GLY A 111 26.87 -18.69 10.74
C GLY A 111 27.57 -17.35 10.98
N ALA A 112 28.76 -17.17 10.39
CA ALA A 112 29.51 -15.93 10.49
C ALA A 112 28.94 -14.87 9.54
N LEU A 113 28.71 -13.68 10.07
CA LEU A 113 28.16 -12.51 9.40
C LEU A 113 29.15 -11.36 9.54
N ASP A 114 29.45 -10.68 8.44
CA ASP A 114 30.38 -9.56 8.39
C ASP A 114 29.84 -8.49 7.42
N PHE A 115 29.76 -7.24 7.89
CA PHE A 115 29.29 -6.12 7.09
C PHE A 115 29.82 -4.78 7.63
N GLU A 116 29.80 -3.78 6.75
CA GLU A 116 30.24 -2.42 7.04
C GLU A 116 29.12 -1.41 6.74
N VAL A 117 29.01 -0.39 7.58
CA VAL A 117 28.04 0.71 7.47
C VAL A 117 28.69 2.07 7.73
N GLU A 118 28.08 3.14 7.25
CA GLU A 118 28.44 4.51 7.61
C GLU A 118 27.37 5.11 8.52
N ASP A 119 27.80 5.79 9.59
CA ASP A 119 26.94 6.61 10.45
C ASP A 119 27.65 7.94 10.80
N ALA A 120 26.96 8.87 11.45
CA ALA A 120 27.54 10.16 11.78
C ALA A 120 27.29 10.58 13.24
N ILE A 121 28.31 11.18 13.86
CA ILE A 121 28.14 11.91 15.12
C ILE A 121 27.82 13.37 14.79
N ALA A 122 26.67 13.84 15.26
CA ALA A 122 26.27 15.24 15.14
C ALA A 122 26.79 16.08 16.33
N GLU A 123 27.26 17.31 16.07
CA GLU A 123 27.52 18.30 17.13
C GLU A 123 26.20 18.72 17.78
N GLY A 124 26.07 18.48 19.08
CA GLY A 124 24.92 18.93 19.87
C GLY A 124 23.61 18.27 19.44
N ARG A 125 23.22 17.18 20.12
CA ARG A 125 21.83 16.72 20.01
C ARG A 125 20.92 17.81 20.58
N VAL A 126 20.30 18.58 19.70
CA VAL A 126 19.21 19.48 20.09
C VAL A 126 18.12 18.62 20.67
N ASP A 127 17.73 18.91 21.91
CA ASP A 127 16.64 18.21 22.59
C ASP A 127 15.31 18.68 21.98
N LEU A 128 14.98 18.09 20.84
CA LEU A 128 13.77 18.40 20.09
C LEU A 128 12.59 17.75 20.82
N ALA A 129 11.48 18.48 20.93
CA ALA A 129 10.22 17.93 21.42
C ALA A 129 9.85 16.68 20.61
N ARG A 130 9.56 15.57 21.31
CA ARG A 130 9.21 14.29 20.69
C ARG A 130 7.79 13.91 21.05
N ILE A 131 7.09 13.32 20.09
CA ILE A 131 5.79 12.69 20.33
C ILE A 131 5.99 11.56 21.34
N PRO A 132 5.20 11.50 22.44
CA PRO A 132 5.27 10.42 23.42
C PRO A 132 5.10 9.05 22.78
N ARG A 133 5.93 8.09 23.21
CA ARG A 133 5.87 6.67 22.81
C ARG A 133 6.09 5.76 24.01
N ASN A 134 5.52 4.56 23.94
CA ASN A 134 5.72 3.47 24.87
C ASN A 134 6.18 2.23 24.07
N SER A 135 7.31 1.65 24.47
CA SER A 135 7.90 0.48 23.80
C SER A 135 7.18 -0.83 24.09
N GLU A 136 6.45 -0.93 25.20
CA GLU A 136 5.71 -2.13 25.59
C GLU A 136 4.29 -2.12 25.02
N ASP A 137 3.57 -1.02 25.21
CA ASP A 137 2.21 -0.82 24.70
C ASP A 137 2.02 0.64 24.24
N ASP A 138 2.21 0.84 22.93
CA ASP A 138 2.06 2.15 22.26
C ASP A 138 0.59 2.52 21.95
N PHE A 139 -0.37 1.64 22.28
CA PHE A 139 -1.80 1.78 22.03
C PHE A 139 -2.64 1.82 23.33
N GLY A 140 -2.02 1.69 24.49
CA GLY A 140 -2.65 1.86 25.79
C GLY A 140 -3.23 3.26 26.02
N GLU A 141 -4.28 3.34 26.82
CA GLU A 141 -5.00 4.59 27.09
C GLU A 141 -4.08 5.70 27.64
N ALA A 142 -3.14 5.34 28.52
CA ALA A 142 -2.23 6.29 29.15
C ALA A 142 -1.31 6.98 28.13
N ILE A 143 -0.72 6.23 27.19
CA ILE A 143 0.19 6.81 26.19
C ILE A 143 -0.58 7.64 25.16
N ILE A 144 -1.80 7.21 24.79
CA ILE A 144 -2.69 7.99 23.92
C ILE A 144 -3.03 9.33 24.57
N ARG A 145 -3.41 9.34 25.84
CA ARG A 145 -3.69 10.58 26.60
C ARG A 145 -2.46 11.49 26.68
N GLN A 146 -1.26 10.92 26.84
CA GLN A 146 -0.03 11.71 26.81
C GLN A 146 0.20 12.37 25.45
N ARG A 147 -0.07 11.67 24.33
CA ARG A 147 0.02 12.28 22.99
C ARG A 147 -1.02 13.38 22.76
N GLN A 148 -2.25 13.15 23.23
CA GLN A 148 -3.31 14.17 23.17
C GLN A 148 -2.90 15.40 23.97
N ALA A 149 -2.51 15.24 25.23
CA ALA A 149 -2.04 16.34 26.08
C ALA A 149 -0.81 17.04 25.48
N PHE A 150 0.13 16.29 24.89
CA PHE A 150 1.27 16.86 24.19
C PHE A 150 0.84 17.75 23.02
N ALA A 151 -0.11 17.30 22.18
CA ALA A 151 -0.63 18.10 21.08
C ALA A 151 -1.33 19.37 21.58
N GLU A 152 -2.15 19.28 22.62
CA GLU A 152 -2.84 20.43 23.21
C GLU A 152 -1.87 21.43 23.86
N GLN A 153 -0.86 20.95 24.59
CA GLN A 153 0.16 21.80 25.22
C GLN A 153 1.04 22.51 24.19
N LEU A 154 1.44 21.78 23.14
CA LEU A 154 2.32 22.32 22.10
C LEU A 154 1.62 23.36 21.23
N THR A 155 0.31 23.18 20.96
CA THR A 155 -0.41 23.99 19.97
C THR A 155 -1.44 24.95 20.58
N GLY A 156 -1.86 24.71 21.82
CA GLY A 156 -2.99 25.41 22.45
C GLY A 156 -4.37 24.98 21.94
N ALA A 157 -4.46 24.06 20.97
CA ALA A 157 -5.72 23.54 20.46
C ALA A 157 -6.35 22.55 21.47
N LYS A 158 -7.68 22.39 21.42
CA LYS A 158 -8.41 21.37 22.19
C LYS A 158 -8.87 20.24 21.28
N LEU A 159 -8.76 19.00 21.73
CA LEU A 159 -9.10 17.80 20.95
C LEU A 159 -10.41 17.16 21.42
N ASP A 160 -11.53 17.86 21.26
CA ASP A 160 -12.84 17.40 21.78
C ASP A 160 -13.41 16.16 21.04
N HIS A 161 -13.19 16.05 19.73
CA HIS A 161 -13.76 14.98 18.90
C HIS A 161 -12.73 13.95 18.46
N VAL A 162 -11.50 14.38 18.17
CA VAL A 162 -10.41 13.48 17.76
C VAL A 162 -10.17 12.41 18.82
N SER A 163 -10.21 12.80 20.10
CA SER A 163 -10.00 11.89 21.24
C SER A 163 -11.14 10.90 21.50
N ARG A 164 -12.29 11.03 20.82
CA ARG A 164 -13.48 10.22 21.06
C ARG A 164 -13.67 9.18 19.96
N TYR A 165 -13.48 7.92 20.32
CA TYR A 165 -13.67 6.74 19.47
C TYR A 165 -14.28 5.61 20.28
N SER A 166 -14.95 4.67 19.61
CA SER A 166 -15.80 3.64 20.24
C SER A 166 -15.20 2.23 20.23
N PHE A 167 -13.92 2.08 19.92
CA PHE A 167 -13.24 0.80 19.77
C PHE A 167 -11.92 0.76 20.53
N ASP A 168 -11.42 -0.45 20.79
CA ASP A 168 -10.09 -0.66 21.36
C ASP A 168 -8.99 -0.19 20.39
N PRO A 169 -8.14 0.79 20.75
CA PRO A 169 -7.06 1.30 19.90
C PRO A 169 -6.09 0.24 19.37
N HIS A 170 -5.95 -0.90 20.05
CA HIS A 170 -5.09 -2.00 19.61
C HIS A 170 -5.49 -2.53 18.22
N ILE A 171 -6.74 -2.35 17.79
CA ILE A 171 -7.18 -2.71 16.44
C ILE A 171 -6.46 -1.91 15.34
N ALA A 172 -5.93 -0.72 15.68
CA ALA A 172 -5.16 0.11 14.77
C ALA A 172 -3.67 -0.30 14.68
N GLN A 173 -3.23 -1.30 15.44
CA GLN A 173 -1.87 -1.83 15.34
C GLN A 173 -1.59 -2.33 13.92
N GLY A 174 -0.51 -1.81 13.30
CA GLY A 174 -0.17 -2.08 11.90
C GLY A 174 -0.96 -1.25 10.87
N ASN A 175 -1.90 -0.41 11.31
CA ASN A 175 -2.64 0.54 10.47
C ASN A 175 -2.24 1.99 10.71
N CYS A 176 -1.85 2.35 11.94
CA CYS A 176 -1.46 3.71 12.31
C CYS A 176 -0.47 3.70 13.48
N GLU A 177 0.63 4.46 13.37
CA GLU A 177 1.55 4.72 14.48
C GLU A 177 1.15 5.97 15.26
N HIS A 178 1.59 6.08 16.52
CA HIS A 178 1.29 7.22 17.42
C HIS A 178 -0.20 7.54 17.49
N PHE A 179 -1.03 6.51 17.60
CA PHE A 179 -2.47 6.65 17.64
C PHE A 179 -2.86 7.72 18.68
N THR A 180 -3.59 8.73 18.22
CA THR A 180 -3.99 9.89 19.03
C THR A 180 -5.52 10.04 19.04
N GLY A 181 -6.21 9.42 18.10
CA GLY A 181 -7.65 9.56 17.91
C GLY A 181 -8.11 9.21 16.50
N VAL A 182 -9.29 9.71 16.11
CA VAL A 182 -9.94 9.44 14.82
C VAL A 182 -10.42 10.71 14.12
N ALA A 183 -10.48 10.69 12.79
CA ALA A 183 -10.93 11.85 11.99
C ALA A 183 -12.46 11.99 11.87
N GLN A 184 -13.22 10.89 11.97
CA GLN A 184 -14.69 10.81 11.81
C GLN A 184 -15.22 11.39 10.48
N VAL A 185 -15.45 10.54 9.48
CA VAL A 185 -16.02 10.92 8.18
C VAL A 185 -17.51 10.56 8.15
N PRO A 186 -18.43 11.45 7.71
CA PRO A 186 -19.85 11.12 7.59
C PRO A 186 -20.08 9.91 6.68
N LEU A 187 -20.99 9.02 7.08
CA LEU A 187 -21.32 7.79 6.37
C LEU A 187 -22.81 7.79 5.98
N GLY A 188 -23.10 7.65 4.69
CA GLY A 188 -24.45 7.52 4.15
C GLY A 188 -24.69 6.17 3.48
N LEU A 189 -25.96 5.84 3.21
CA LEU A 189 -26.37 4.64 2.49
C LEU A 189 -27.07 5.02 1.18
N ALA A 190 -26.75 4.32 0.10
CA ALA A 190 -27.43 4.42 -1.19
C ALA A 190 -27.89 3.02 -1.64
N GLY A 191 -29.05 2.93 -2.30
CA GLY A 191 -29.57 1.68 -2.85
C GLY A 191 -30.94 1.25 -2.31
N PRO A 192 -31.27 -0.06 -2.36
CA PRO A 192 -30.39 -1.17 -2.77
C PRO A 192 -29.98 -1.09 -4.24
N LEU A 193 -28.76 -1.54 -4.57
CA LEU A 193 -28.25 -1.69 -5.94
C LEU A 193 -28.34 -3.16 -6.37
N ILE A 194 -29.00 -3.42 -7.50
CA ILE A 194 -29.10 -4.75 -8.10
C ILE A 194 -27.85 -4.99 -8.97
N VAL A 195 -27.05 -6.00 -8.61
CA VAL A 195 -25.88 -6.44 -9.37
C VAL A 195 -26.09 -7.88 -9.86
N ASN A 196 -25.81 -8.08 -11.15
CA ASN A 196 -25.86 -9.33 -11.88
C ASN A 196 -24.43 -9.68 -12.38
N GLY A 197 -23.49 -9.84 -11.44
CA GLY A 197 -22.08 -10.12 -11.72
C GLY A 197 -21.66 -11.58 -11.50
N GLU A 198 -20.45 -11.96 -11.86
CA GLU A 198 -19.99 -13.35 -11.68
C GLU A 198 -19.84 -13.72 -10.19
N HIS A 199 -19.60 -12.73 -9.33
CA HIS A 199 -19.33 -12.90 -7.90
C HIS A 199 -20.33 -12.15 -7.00
N ALA A 200 -20.95 -11.08 -7.50
CA ALA A 200 -21.99 -10.29 -6.86
C ALA A 200 -23.33 -10.52 -7.54
N GLN A 201 -24.21 -11.28 -6.89
CA GLN A 201 -25.57 -11.57 -7.37
C GLN A 201 -26.58 -11.14 -6.31
N GLY A 202 -27.43 -10.16 -6.64
CA GLY A 202 -28.52 -9.70 -5.78
C GLY A 202 -28.49 -8.21 -5.46
N GLU A 203 -29.12 -7.86 -4.33
CA GLU A 203 -29.31 -6.48 -3.87
C GLU A 203 -28.30 -6.10 -2.79
N PHE A 204 -27.68 -4.93 -2.94
CA PHE A 204 -26.65 -4.44 -2.02
C PHE A 204 -26.96 -3.01 -1.54
N LEU A 205 -26.96 -2.80 -0.22
CA LEU A 205 -27.04 -1.46 0.36
C LEU A 205 -25.63 -0.88 0.45
N ILE A 206 -25.40 0.26 -0.20
CA ILE A 206 -24.06 0.78 -0.48
C ILE A 206 -23.63 1.81 0.58
N PRO A 207 -22.63 1.52 1.42
CA PRO A 207 -22.07 2.49 2.36
C PRO A 207 -21.11 3.45 1.65
N LEU A 208 -21.32 4.75 1.81
CA LEU A 208 -20.52 5.82 1.18
C LEU A 208 -20.06 6.81 2.25
N ALA A 209 -18.76 6.84 2.53
CA ALA A 209 -18.16 7.76 3.49
C ALA A 209 -17.64 9.02 2.77
N THR A 210 -18.22 10.19 3.03
CA THR A 210 -17.87 11.42 2.31
C THR A 210 -18.21 12.69 3.08
N ALA A 211 -17.49 13.77 2.78
CA ALA A 211 -17.84 15.13 3.19
C ALA A 211 -18.40 15.97 2.02
N GLU A 212 -18.51 15.39 0.82
CA GLU A 212 -19.07 16.05 -0.36
C GLU A 212 -20.60 15.99 -0.34
N GLY A 213 -21.23 17.16 -0.25
CA GLY A 213 -22.69 17.29 -0.34
C GLY A 213 -23.22 16.72 -1.66
N THR A 214 -24.45 16.22 -1.65
CA THR A 214 -25.14 15.57 -2.79
C THR A 214 -24.57 14.26 -3.32
N LEU A 215 -23.35 13.85 -2.95
CA LEU A 215 -22.75 12.61 -3.47
C LEU A 215 -23.67 11.41 -3.23
N VAL A 216 -24.01 11.11 -1.98
CA VAL A 216 -24.84 9.93 -1.64
C VAL A 216 -26.18 9.96 -2.38
N ALA A 217 -26.83 11.12 -2.45
CA ALA A 217 -28.10 11.29 -3.16
C ALA A 217 -27.96 11.08 -4.68
N SER A 218 -26.88 11.58 -5.28
CA SER A 218 -26.56 11.42 -6.71
C SER A 218 -26.35 9.94 -7.06
N TYR A 219 -25.56 9.22 -6.27
CA TYR A 219 -25.35 7.78 -6.45
C TYR A 219 -26.66 7.00 -6.25
N ASN A 220 -27.46 7.34 -5.24
CA ASN A 220 -28.78 6.73 -5.02
C ASN A 220 -29.73 6.91 -6.21
N ARG A 221 -29.74 8.10 -6.84
CA ARG A 221 -30.53 8.37 -8.05
C ARG A 221 -30.04 7.55 -9.24
N GLY A 222 -28.73 7.41 -9.42
CA GLY A 222 -28.14 6.54 -10.44
C GLY A 222 -28.52 5.08 -10.25
N ILE A 223 -28.43 4.58 -9.02
CA ILE A 223 -28.83 3.21 -8.65
C ILE A 223 -30.31 2.97 -9.01
N LYS A 224 -31.21 3.91 -8.68
CA LYS A 224 -32.62 3.82 -9.05
C LYS A 224 -32.81 3.57 -10.55
N VAL A 225 -32.12 4.33 -11.40
CA VAL A 225 -32.24 4.21 -12.87
C VAL A 225 -31.71 2.88 -13.38
N MET A 226 -30.57 2.43 -12.85
CA MET A 226 -30.03 1.12 -13.25
C MET A 226 -30.94 -0.04 -12.79
N ASN A 227 -31.53 0.04 -11.60
CA ASN A 227 -32.48 -0.98 -11.13
C ASN A 227 -33.76 -1.02 -11.97
N LEU A 228 -34.31 0.14 -12.36
CA LEU A 228 -35.44 0.24 -13.30
C LEU A 228 -35.10 -0.34 -14.68
N SER A 229 -33.82 -0.58 -14.94
CA SER A 229 -33.28 -1.14 -16.18
C SER A 229 -32.86 -2.62 -16.05
N GLY A 230 -33.20 -3.27 -14.92
CA GLY A 230 -32.88 -4.69 -14.68
C GLY A 230 -31.59 -4.94 -13.88
N GLY A 231 -30.95 -3.88 -13.38
CA GLY A 231 -29.70 -3.97 -12.61
C GLY A 231 -28.45 -3.90 -13.48
N VAL A 232 -27.29 -4.00 -12.85
CA VAL A 232 -25.98 -3.83 -13.50
C VAL A 232 -25.32 -5.17 -13.70
N LYS A 233 -24.86 -5.47 -14.92
CA LYS A 233 -24.00 -6.62 -15.17
C LYS A 233 -22.55 -6.24 -14.89
N ALA A 234 -21.81 -7.10 -14.22
CA ALA A 234 -20.41 -6.86 -13.87
C ALA A 234 -19.52 -8.08 -14.11
N THR A 235 -18.26 -7.86 -14.46
CA THR A 235 -17.31 -8.94 -14.82
C THR A 235 -15.90 -8.54 -14.44
N VAL A 236 -15.19 -9.41 -13.70
CA VAL A 236 -13.76 -9.24 -13.39
C VAL A 236 -12.94 -9.92 -14.48
N VAL A 237 -12.25 -9.13 -15.31
CA VAL A 237 -11.51 -9.63 -16.48
C VAL A 237 -10.01 -9.78 -16.25
N GLY A 238 -9.50 -9.28 -15.12
CA GLY A 238 -8.08 -9.39 -14.78
C GLY A 238 -7.83 -9.20 -13.29
N ASP A 239 -6.85 -9.93 -12.77
CA ASP A 239 -6.43 -9.86 -11.38
C ASP A 239 -4.92 -10.09 -11.27
N ALA A 240 -4.19 -9.02 -10.98
CA ALA A 240 -2.76 -9.06 -10.77
C ALA A 240 -2.30 -7.86 -9.93
N MET A 241 -1.55 -8.11 -8.85
CA MET A 241 -0.82 -7.08 -8.11
C MET A 241 0.66 -7.16 -8.45
N GLN A 242 1.33 -6.01 -8.53
CA GLN A 242 2.69 -5.91 -9.05
C GLN A 242 3.68 -5.25 -8.10
N ARG A 243 4.94 -5.67 -8.28
CA ARG A 243 6.15 -4.92 -7.92
C ARG A 243 7.08 -4.91 -9.13
N ALA A 244 7.76 -3.80 -9.38
CA ALA A 244 8.64 -3.66 -10.54
C ALA A 244 10.04 -3.18 -10.13
N PRO A 245 10.94 -4.12 -9.78
CA PRO A 245 12.36 -3.83 -9.64
C PRO A 245 12.98 -3.35 -10.95
N VAL A 246 14.06 -2.59 -10.82
CA VAL A 246 14.94 -2.23 -11.93
C VAL A 246 16.35 -2.75 -11.69
N PHE A 247 16.93 -3.32 -12.75
CA PHE A 247 18.30 -3.78 -12.81
C PHE A 247 19.08 -2.91 -13.79
N VAL A 248 20.22 -2.37 -13.36
CA VAL A 248 21.07 -1.49 -14.15
C VAL A 248 22.33 -2.23 -14.56
N PHE A 249 22.70 -2.13 -15.83
CA PHE A 249 23.86 -2.79 -16.42
C PHE A 249 24.85 -1.77 -17.00
N GLU A 250 25.96 -2.22 -17.59
CA GLU A 250 26.88 -1.33 -18.31
C GLU A 250 26.27 -0.82 -19.62
N ASP A 251 25.51 -1.66 -20.33
CA ASP A 251 24.96 -1.34 -21.63
C ASP A 251 23.62 -2.08 -21.90
N ALA A 252 22.94 -1.66 -22.97
CA ALA A 252 21.66 -2.22 -23.38
C ALA A 252 21.74 -3.68 -23.87
N ARG A 253 22.93 -4.17 -24.24
CA ARG A 253 23.13 -5.56 -24.70
C ARG A 253 23.00 -6.50 -23.50
N GLN A 254 23.65 -6.16 -22.39
CA GLN A 254 23.56 -6.90 -21.13
C GLN A 254 22.13 -6.91 -20.59
N CYS A 255 21.38 -5.81 -20.74
CA CYS A 255 19.96 -5.76 -20.42
C CYS A 255 19.14 -6.82 -21.16
N ARG A 256 19.33 -6.93 -22.49
CA ARG A 256 18.63 -7.94 -23.31
C ARG A 256 19.03 -9.35 -22.90
N ASP A 257 20.31 -9.59 -22.67
CA ASP A 257 20.81 -10.92 -22.30
C ASP A 257 20.30 -11.34 -20.92
N PHE A 258 20.19 -10.39 -19.97
CA PHE A 258 19.55 -10.59 -18.67
C PHE A 258 18.07 -10.99 -18.80
N VAL A 259 17.30 -10.34 -19.67
CA VAL A 259 15.89 -10.70 -19.88
C VAL A 259 15.74 -12.13 -20.37
N ARG A 260 16.56 -12.57 -21.33
CA ARG A 260 16.58 -13.97 -21.81
C ARG A 260 16.91 -14.94 -20.69
N TRP A 261 17.91 -14.61 -19.87
CA TRP A 261 18.27 -15.43 -18.72
C TRP A 261 17.13 -15.53 -17.70
N VAL A 262 16.41 -14.44 -17.43
CA VAL A 262 15.23 -14.46 -16.55
C VAL A 262 14.11 -15.33 -17.12
N GLU A 263 13.86 -15.27 -18.43
CA GLU A 263 12.88 -16.13 -19.12
C GLU A 263 13.24 -17.62 -18.99
N GLU A 264 14.51 -17.97 -19.21
CA GLU A 264 15.02 -19.34 -19.07
C GLU A 264 14.94 -19.86 -17.63
N ASN A 265 15.09 -18.98 -16.64
CA ASN A 265 15.10 -19.31 -15.21
C ASN A 265 13.78 -19.01 -14.48
N LEU A 266 12.72 -18.64 -15.22
CA LEU A 266 11.43 -18.27 -14.63
C LEU A 266 10.86 -19.34 -13.65
N PRO A 267 10.97 -20.67 -13.90
CA PRO A 267 10.51 -21.66 -12.93
C PRO A 267 11.19 -21.54 -11.57
N LYS A 268 12.51 -21.30 -11.54
CA LYS A 268 13.27 -21.16 -10.29
C LYS A 268 12.97 -19.83 -9.62
N ILE A 269 12.89 -18.75 -10.39
CA ILE A 269 12.49 -17.42 -9.89
C ILE A 269 11.10 -17.47 -9.24
N ARG A 270 10.16 -18.22 -9.83
CA ARG A 270 8.82 -18.46 -9.27
C ARG A 270 8.91 -19.21 -7.94
N GLU A 271 9.70 -20.28 -7.86
CA GLU A 271 9.91 -21.03 -6.62
C GLU A 271 10.36 -20.09 -5.48
N GLU A 272 11.40 -19.30 -5.74
CA GLU A 272 11.97 -18.38 -4.75
C GLU A 272 10.98 -17.28 -4.31
N ALA A 273 10.24 -16.69 -5.26
CA ALA A 273 9.22 -15.69 -4.92
C ALA A 273 8.12 -16.27 -4.00
N GLU A 274 7.66 -17.49 -4.28
CA GLU A 274 6.55 -18.12 -3.59
C GLU A 274 6.93 -18.73 -2.22
N THR A 275 8.22 -18.79 -1.87
CA THR A 275 8.65 -19.20 -0.51
C THR A 275 8.12 -18.27 0.59
N THR A 276 7.90 -16.99 0.25
CA THR A 276 7.56 -15.94 1.21
C THR A 276 6.08 -15.91 1.59
N SER A 277 5.21 -16.59 0.82
CA SER A 277 3.77 -16.56 1.01
C SER A 277 3.10 -17.74 0.33
N ARG A 278 2.22 -18.43 1.04
CA ARG A 278 1.35 -19.47 0.46
C ARG A 278 0.27 -18.89 -0.48
N ILE A 279 -0.02 -17.59 -0.35
CA ILE A 279 -1.12 -16.91 -1.05
C ILE A 279 -0.62 -16.23 -2.34
N ALA A 280 0.58 -15.63 -2.32
CA ALA A 280 1.11 -14.96 -3.51
C ALA A 280 1.56 -16.00 -4.54
N LYS A 281 1.05 -15.91 -5.77
CA LYS A 281 1.46 -16.79 -6.87
C LYS A 281 1.97 -15.97 -8.04
N LEU A 282 3.22 -16.20 -8.44
CA LEU A 282 3.85 -15.45 -9.54
C LEU A 282 3.27 -15.96 -10.87
N GLN A 283 2.46 -15.13 -11.50
CA GLN A 283 1.84 -15.43 -12.78
C GLN A 283 2.88 -15.33 -13.90
N TYR A 284 3.47 -14.13 -14.06
CA TYR A 284 4.45 -13.82 -15.10
C TYR A 284 5.27 -12.56 -14.74
N ILE A 285 6.35 -12.32 -15.48
CA ILE A 285 7.19 -11.13 -15.35
C ILE A 285 7.22 -10.42 -16.70
N ASP A 286 6.84 -9.14 -16.75
CA ASP A 286 6.93 -8.33 -17.97
C ASP A 286 8.21 -7.49 -17.95
N PRO A 287 9.16 -7.71 -18.88
CA PRO A 287 10.36 -6.89 -19.01
C PRO A 287 10.09 -5.62 -19.82
N TYR A 288 10.61 -4.49 -19.34
CA TYR A 288 10.65 -3.21 -20.07
C TYR A 288 12.07 -2.67 -20.06
N LEU A 289 12.69 -2.58 -21.24
CA LEU A 289 14.06 -2.12 -21.38
C LEU A 289 14.10 -0.65 -21.79
N SER A 290 15.02 0.10 -21.19
CA SER A 290 15.33 1.48 -21.60
C SER A 290 16.75 1.81 -21.21
N ASN A 291 17.54 2.38 -22.12
CA ASN A 291 18.97 2.62 -21.90
C ASN A 291 19.69 1.33 -21.47
N LYS A 292 20.43 1.40 -20.35
CA LYS A 292 21.07 0.28 -19.68
C LYS A 292 20.27 -0.22 -18.47
N PHE A 293 18.94 -0.07 -18.49
CA PHE A 293 18.01 -0.45 -17.43
C PHE A 293 17.02 -1.51 -17.89
N VAL A 294 16.71 -2.46 -17.01
CA VAL A 294 15.63 -3.42 -17.20
C VAL A 294 14.66 -3.30 -16.03
N PHE A 295 13.46 -2.81 -16.30
CA PHE A 295 12.35 -2.85 -15.36
C PHE A 295 11.63 -4.19 -15.51
N MET A 296 11.62 -4.98 -14.45
CA MET A 296 10.99 -6.30 -14.44
C MET A 296 9.71 -6.19 -13.63
N ARG A 297 8.55 -6.13 -14.27
CA ARG A 297 7.26 -6.01 -13.58
C ARG A 297 6.76 -7.41 -13.23
N PHE A 298 6.93 -7.82 -11.97
CA PHE A 298 6.45 -9.10 -11.46
C PHE A 298 4.95 -9.01 -11.19
N ASN A 299 4.16 -9.95 -11.73
CA ASN A 299 2.71 -9.98 -11.62
C ASN A 299 2.25 -11.18 -10.79
N PHE A 300 1.51 -10.93 -9.71
CA PHE A 300 1.06 -11.96 -8.79
C PHE A 300 -0.46 -11.95 -8.61
N SER A 301 -1.04 -13.13 -8.39
CA SER A 301 -2.32 -13.20 -7.67
C SER A 301 -2.07 -13.14 -6.16
N THR A 302 -3.01 -12.56 -5.41
CA THR A 302 -2.83 -12.24 -3.97
C THR A 302 -4.01 -12.66 -3.09
N GLY A 303 -4.88 -13.53 -3.60
CA GLY A 303 -6.13 -13.90 -2.93
C GLY A 303 -6.98 -12.65 -2.66
N ASP A 304 -7.50 -12.54 -1.44
CA ASP A 304 -8.39 -11.44 -1.02
C ASP A 304 -7.70 -10.22 -0.42
N ALA A 305 -6.36 -10.25 -0.34
CA ALA A 305 -5.58 -9.09 0.08
C ALA A 305 -5.29 -8.19 -1.13
N ALA A 306 -5.20 -6.88 -0.89
CA ALA A 306 -4.67 -5.93 -1.90
C ALA A 306 -3.25 -6.33 -2.33
N GLY A 307 -2.45 -6.84 -1.37
CA GLY A 307 -1.26 -7.63 -1.68
C GLY A 307 0.04 -6.84 -1.89
N GLN A 308 0.04 -5.51 -1.81
CA GLN A 308 1.24 -4.66 -2.04
C GLN A 308 2.47 -5.10 -1.21
N ASN A 309 2.29 -5.33 0.11
CA ASN A 309 3.36 -5.79 0.99
C ASN A 309 3.79 -7.24 0.68
N MET A 310 2.82 -8.09 0.33
CA MET A 310 3.05 -9.50 0.03
C MET A 310 3.89 -9.65 -1.24
N VAL A 311 3.52 -8.96 -2.32
CA VAL A 311 4.28 -8.99 -3.58
C VAL A 311 5.63 -8.31 -3.46
N GLY A 312 5.75 -7.30 -2.59
CA GLY A 312 7.04 -6.66 -2.29
C GLY A 312 8.04 -7.65 -1.72
N ARG A 313 7.63 -8.44 -0.70
CA ARG A 313 8.48 -9.49 -0.11
C ARG A 313 8.79 -10.62 -1.09
N ALA A 314 7.79 -11.10 -1.83
CA ALA A 314 7.98 -12.16 -2.82
C ALA A 314 8.97 -11.73 -3.91
N THR A 315 8.83 -10.51 -4.42
CA THR A 315 9.74 -9.96 -5.44
C THR A 315 11.14 -9.77 -4.89
N PHE A 316 11.27 -9.35 -3.62
CA PHE A 316 12.58 -9.21 -2.99
C PHE A 316 13.31 -10.55 -2.84
N ALA A 317 12.61 -11.62 -2.44
CA ALA A 317 13.19 -12.96 -2.37
C ALA A 317 13.64 -13.46 -3.75
N ALA A 318 12.77 -13.35 -4.76
CA ALA A 318 13.12 -13.69 -6.14
C ALA A 318 14.32 -12.87 -6.66
N CYS A 319 14.35 -11.57 -6.41
CA CYS A 319 15.46 -10.71 -6.86
C CYS A 319 16.76 -11.00 -6.11
N SER A 320 16.70 -11.40 -4.84
CA SER A 320 17.89 -11.81 -4.08
C SER A 320 18.54 -13.02 -4.76
N TRP A 321 17.74 -14.03 -5.10
CA TRP A 321 18.23 -15.19 -5.85
C TRP A 321 18.78 -14.79 -7.23
N ILE A 322 18.11 -13.90 -7.97
CA ILE A 322 18.60 -13.39 -9.25
C ILE A 322 19.99 -12.74 -9.11
N LEU A 323 20.17 -11.89 -8.09
CA LEU A 323 21.44 -11.19 -7.84
C LEU A 323 22.58 -12.15 -7.48
N ASP A 324 22.27 -13.25 -6.79
CA ASP A 324 23.25 -14.27 -6.44
C ASP A 324 23.64 -15.17 -7.63
N ASN A 325 22.77 -15.30 -8.63
CA ASN A 325 22.92 -16.25 -9.74
C ASN A 325 23.19 -15.61 -11.11
N TYR A 326 23.04 -14.29 -11.25
CA TYR A 326 23.33 -13.56 -12.49
C TYR A 326 24.44 -12.51 -12.30
N PRO A 327 25.62 -12.70 -12.90
CA PRO A 327 26.69 -11.72 -12.83
C PRO A 327 26.41 -10.51 -13.74
N GLY A 328 26.89 -9.32 -13.35
CA GLY A 328 26.91 -8.14 -14.22
C GLY A 328 25.92 -7.04 -13.88
N VAL A 329 24.99 -7.26 -12.94
CA VAL A 329 24.14 -6.18 -12.38
C VAL A 329 25.04 -5.16 -11.66
N LYS A 330 24.90 -3.88 -12.00
CA LYS A 330 25.63 -2.76 -11.40
C LYS A 330 24.86 -2.09 -10.27
N HIS A 331 23.56 -1.91 -10.47
CA HIS A 331 22.66 -1.39 -9.45
C HIS A 331 21.32 -2.12 -9.50
N PHE A 332 20.69 -2.21 -8.34
CA PHE A 332 19.37 -2.82 -8.16
C PHE A 332 18.53 -1.94 -7.25
N TYR A 333 17.27 -1.74 -7.63
CA TYR A 333 16.26 -1.10 -6.80
C TYR A 333 14.97 -1.91 -6.88
N LEU A 334 14.37 -2.22 -5.73
CA LEU A 334 13.14 -3.03 -5.67
C LEU A 334 11.92 -2.33 -6.29
N GLU A 335 11.92 -1.00 -6.31
CA GLU A 335 10.89 -0.18 -6.92
C GLU A 335 11.52 1.07 -7.55
N SER A 336 11.05 1.45 -8.74
CA SER A 336 11.48 2.67 -9.45
C SER A 336 10.35 3.21 -10.32
N ASN A 337 9.16 3.32 -9.71
CA ASN A 337 7.91 3.84 -10.25
C ASN A 337 7.25 3.02 -11.36
N PHE A 338 7.73 1.81 -11.69
CA PHE A 338 7.22 1.08 -12.86
C PHE A 338 6.13 0.05 -12.55
N ALA A 339 6.00 -0.43 -11.30
CA ALA A 339 4.77 -1.12 -10.90
C ALA A 339 3.58 -0.17 -11.05
N THR A 340 3.93 1.11 -10.82
CA THR A 340 3.18 2.30 -10.48
C THR A 340 2.23 2.08 -9.32
N ASP A 341 2.73 2.29 -8.11
CA ASP A 341 1.94 2.31 -6.88
C ASP A 341 1.64 3.75 -6.46
N LYS A 342 0.37 4.08 -6.24
CA LYS A 342 -0.17 5.38 -5.79
C LYS A 342 0.09 6.54 -6.75
N LYS A 343 0.17 6.27 -8.05
CA LYS A 343 0.26 7.28 -9.12
C LYS A 343 -0.55 6.83 -10.34
N ALA A 344 -1.16 7.76 -11.06
CA ALA A 344 -1.77 7.47 -12.35
C ALA A 344 -0.71 7.01 -13.36
N SER A 345 -0.98 5.96 -14.13
CA SER A 345 -0.07 5.51 -15.20
C SER A 345 -0.79 4.81 -16.35
N GLN A 346 -0.22 4.96 -17.54
CA GLN A 346 -0.67 4.23 -18.73
C GLN A 346 -0.40 2.72 -18.63
N VAL A 347 0.69 2.31 -17.95
CA VAL A 347 0.98 0.88 -17.78
C VAL A 347 -0.13 0.19 -16.98
N ASN A 348 -0.69 0.82 -15.94
CA ASN A 348 -1.79 0.23 -15.17
C ASN A 348 -3.11 0.17 -15.97
N ILE A 349 -3.33 1.14 -16.87
CA ILE A 349 -4.49 1.12 -17.80
C ILE A 349 -4.36 -0.05 -18.78
N MET A 350 -3.21 -0.18 -19.42
CA MET A 350 -2.94 -1.21 -20.44
C MET A 350 -2.79 -2.61 -19.82
N ARG A 351 -2.07 -2.70 -18.71
CA ARG A 351 -1.74 -3.91 -17.95
C ARG A 351 -2.25 -3.75 -16.52
N THR A 352 -3.39 -4.37 -16.26
CA THR A 352 -4.11 -4.36 -14.98
C THR A 352 -3.21 -4.34 -13.75
N ARG A 353 -3.57 -3.53 -12.75
CA ARG A 353 -3.01 -3.53 -11.40
C ARG A 353 -4.12 -3.60 -10.36
N GLY A 354 -4.12 -4.61 -9.50
CA GLY A 354 -5.30 -5.01 -8.75
C GLY A 354 -6.28 -5.75 -9.66
N LYS A 355 -7.53 -5.30 -9.69
CA LYS A 355 -8.64 -5.87 -10.45
C LYS A 355 -8.95 -5.01 -11.67
N ARG A 356 -9.13 -5.63 -12.83
CA ARG A 356 -9.79 -5.02 -13.98
C ARG A 356 -11.22 -5.50 -14.01
N VAL A 357 -12.17 -4.57 -13.86
CA VAL A 357 -13.58 -4.89 -13.73
C VAL A 357 -14.39 -4.00 -14.67
N THR A 358 -15.37 -4.59 -15.34
CA THR A 358 -16.29 -3.88 -16.23
C THR A 358 -17.70 -3.97 -15.64
N ALA A 359 -18.39 -2.85 -15.56
CA ALA A 359 -19.81 -2.77 -15.24
C ALA A 359 -20.56 -2.20 -16.44
N GLU A 360 -21.68 -2.81 -16.82
CA GLU A 360 -22.47 -2.45 -17.99
C GLU A 360 -23.98 -2.49 -17.73
N VAL A 361 -24.73 -1.62 -18.40
CA VAL A 361 -26.18 -1.52 -18.31
C VAL A 361 -26.78 -1.02 -19.63
N ILE A 362 -27.95 -1.52 -20.01
CA ILE A 362 -28.79 -0.94 -21.06
C ILE A 362 -29.93 -0.22 -20.35
N VAL A 363 -30.03 1.10 -20.52
CA VAL A 363 -31.05 1.92 -19.88
C VAL A 363 -32.13 2.26 -20.88
N PRO A 364 -33.39 1.82 -20.66
CA PRO A 364 -34.49 2.13 -21.55
C PRO A 364 -34.71 3.63 -21.69
N ARG A 365 -35.04 4.09 -22.90
CA ARG A 365 -35.30 5.50 -23.21
C ARG A 365 -36.30 6.14 -22.24
N ASN A 366 -37.42 5.46 -21.99
CA ASN A 366 -38.47 5.99 -21.12
C ASN A 366 -37.99 6.17 -19.68
N VAL A 367 -37.13 5.27 -19.17
CA VAL A 367 -36.54 5.40 -17.83
C VAL A 367 -35.73 6.68 -17.72
N LEU A 368 -34.89 6.99 -18.73
CA LEU A 368 -34.11 8.24 -18.75
C LEU A 368 -35.00 9.48 -18.83
N ILE A 369 -36.00 9.49 -19.72
CA ILE A 369 -36.90 10.64 -19.88
C ILE A 369 -37.67 10.91 -18.58
N GLU A 370 -38.24 9.86 -17.98
CA GLU A 370 -39.11 9.97 -16.80
C GLU A 370 -38.32 10.30 -15.52
N ASN A 371 -37.12 9.76 -15.34
CA ASN A 371 -36.38 9.85 -14.08
C ASN A 371 -35.19 10.81 -14.12
N MET A 372 -34.65 11.08 -15.30
CA MET A 372 -33.42 11.85 -15.48
C MET A 372 -33.61 13.08 -16.37
N ARG A 373 -34.76 13.22 -17.05
CA ARG A 373 -35.09 14.34 -17.94
C ARG A 373 -34.07 14.55 -19.08
N VAL A 374 -33.51 13.45 -19.56
CA VAL A 374 -32.58 13.39 -20.69
C VAL A 374 -32.94 12.23 -21.61
N ASP A 375 -32.45 12.26 -22.84
CA ASP A 375 -32.58 11.17 -23.81
C ASP A 375 -31.22 10.49 -24.10
N PRO A 376 -31.23 9.23 -24.58
CA PRO A 376 -30.03 8.48 -24.97
C PRO A 376 -29.08 9.22 -25.92
N GLU A 377 -29.60 9.88 -26.97
CA GLU A 377 -28.77 10.57 -27.96
C GLU A 377 -27.98 11.72 -27.31
N SER A 378 -28.62 12.50 -26.45
CA SER A 378 -27.98 13.59 -25.71
C SER A 378 -26.84 13.09 -24.83
N LEU A 379 -27.02 11.96 -24.13
CA LEU A 379 -25.97 11.37 -23.29
C LEU A 379 -24.81 10.79 -24.10
N ALA A 380 -25.10 10.07 -25.20
CA ALA A 380 -24.06 9.54 -26.09
C ALA A 380 -23.25 10.66 -26.75
N TYR A 381 -23.92 11.75 -27.16
CA TYR A 381 -23.24 12.93 -27.69
C TYR A 381 -22.35 13.60 -26.64
N HIS A 382 -22.87 13.83 -25.43
CA HIS A 382 -22.08 14.41 -24.33
C HIS A 382 -20.86 13.54 -23.97
N TYR A 383 -21.02 12.22 -23.94
CA TYR A 383 -19.90 11.28 -23.79
C TYR A 383 -18.80 11.49 -24.84
N GLY A 384 -19.19 11.65 -26.12
CA GLY A 384 -18.25 11.93 -27.20
C GLY A 384 -17.48 13.25 -26.99
N VAL A 385 -18.19 14.30 -26.58
CA VAL A 385 -17.58 15.61 -26.25
C VAL A 385 -16.62 15.49 -25.06
N ALA A 386 -17.05 14.84 -23.98
CA ALA A 386 -16.24 14.63 -22.78
C ALA A 386 -14.97 13.81 -23.09
N THR A 387 -15.07 12.83 -23.99
CA THR A 387 -13.91 12.02 -24.42
C THR A 387 -12.86 12.87 -25.14
N ILE A 388 -13.27 13.79 -26.03
CA ILE A 388 -12.32 14.72 -26.67
C ILE A 388 -11.69 15.65 -25.65
N GLY A 389 -12.48 16.19 -24.71
CA GLY A 389 -11.95 17.02 -23.61
C GLY A 389 -10.98 16.25 -22.71
N GLY A 390 -11.27 14.98 -22.43
CA GLY A 390 -10.40 14.09 -21.66
C GLY A 390 -9.07 13.81 -22.38
N PHE A 391 -9.12 13.50 -23.66
CA PHE A 391 -7.92 13.32 -24.48
C PHE A 391 -7.04 14.58 -24.49
N MET A 392 -7.63 15.76 -24.70
CA MET A 392 -6.89 17.02 -24.74
C MET A 392 -6.25 17.39 -23.39
N SER A 393 -6.89 17.04 -22.27
CA SER A 393 -6.42 17.35 -20.92
C SER A 393 -5.48 16.29 -20.34
N GLY A 394 -5.38 15.10 -20.95
CA GLY A 394 -4.51 14.02 -20.49
C GLY A 394 -5.00 13.31 -19.22
N VAL A 395 -6.31 13.32 -18.97
CA VAL A 395 -6.91 12.57 -17.84
C VAL A 395 -6.78 11.06 -18.05
N ASN A 396 -6.69 10.31 -16.95
CA ASN A 396 -6.69 8.84 -16.93
C ASN A 396 -8.10 8.22 -16.94
N ASN A 397 -9.12 9.08 -17.05
CA ASN A 397 -10.53 8.71 -16.98
C ASN A 397 -11.34 9.60 -17.91
N ASN A 398 -12.02 9.02 -18.90
CA ASN A 398 -12.89 9.75 -19.83
C ASN A 398 -14.36 9.82 -19.37
N GLY A 399 -14.68 9.28 -18.19
CA GLY A 399 -15.91 9.55 -17.46
C GLY A 399 -15.85 10.86 -16.68
N LEU A 400 -16.82 11.05 -15.79
CA LEU A 400 -17.06 12.32 -15.11
C LEU A 400 -16.55 12.32 -13.68
N HIS A 401 -16.84 11.28 -12.87
CA HIS A 401 -16.54 11.31 -11.43
C HIS A 401 -16.45 9.94 -10.73
N SER A 402 -16.13 8.85 -11.43
CA SER A 402 -15.98 7.53 -10.77
C SER A 402 -15.06 7.56 -9.54
N ALA A 403 -14.05 8.45 -9.52
CA ALA A 403 -13.19 8.70 -8.39
C ALA A 403 -13.95 9.05 -7.09
N ASN A 404 -15.06 9.78 -7.16
CA ASN A 404 -15.88 10.15 -6.00
C ASN A 404 -16.47 8.91 -5.31
N GLY A 405 -17.14 8.05 -6.09
CA GLY A 405 -17.76 6.84 -5.58
C GLY A 405 -16.74 5.83 -5.09
N ILE A 406 -15.64 5.66 -5.83
CA ILE A 406 -14.54 4.78 -5.44
C ILE A 406 -13.92 5.26 -4.12
N THR A 407 -13.65 6.56 -3.98
CA THR A 407 -13.10 7.12 -2.72
C THR A 407 -14.05 6.93 -1.55
N ALA A 408 -15.34 7.20 -1.74
CA ALA A 408 -16.34 7.04 -0.69
C ALA A 408 -16.49 5.57 -0.24
N MET A 409 -16.44 4.64 -1.18
CA MET A 409 -16.39 3.20 -0.89
C MET A 409 -15.08 2.80 -0.20
N PHE A 410 -13.94 3.36 -0.62
CA PHE A 410 -12.63 3.03 -0.06
C PHE A 410 -12.54 3.41 1.42
N ILE A 411 -12.96 4.62 1.77
CA ILE A 411 -13.02 5.08 3.16
C ILE A 411 -13.99 4.23 3.97
N ALA A 412 -15.20 3.98 3.42
CA ALA A 412 -16.23 3.22 4.11
C ALA A 412 -15.81 1.76 4.36
N THR A 413 -15.04 1.14 3.47
CA THR A 413 -14.71 -0.30 3.53
C THR A 413 -13.26 -0.60 3.90
N GLY A 414 -12.48 0.41 4.30
CA GLY A 414 -11.12 0.22 4.84
C GLY A 414 -10.07 -0.13 3.81
N GLN A 415 -10.24 0.36 2.58
CA GLN A 415 -9.26 0.24 1.52
C GLN A 415 -8.16 1.30 1.69
N ASP A 416 -7.02 1.11 1.02
CA ASP A 416 -5.98 2.16 0.97
C ASP A 416 -6.45 3.29 0.05
N VAL A 417 -6.92 4.38 0.65
CA VAL A 417 -7.46 5.56 -0.05
C VAL A 417 -6.44 6.18 -1.01
N ALA A 418 -5.13 6.05 -0.74
CA ALA A 418 -4.12 6.56 -1.66
C ALA A 418 -4.09 5.79 -3.00
N ASN A 419 -4.61 4.56 -3.05
CA ASN A 419 -4.77 3.82 -4.30
C ASN A 419 -5.89 4.39 -5.20
N VAL A 420 -6.66 5.39 -4.77
CA VAL A 420 -7.54 6.17 -5.68
C VAL A 420 -6.73 6.83 -6.79
N ALA A 421 -5.45 7.18 -6.56
CA ALA A 421 -4.55 7.68 -7.60
C ALA A 421 -4.43 6.73 -8.82
N GLU A 422 -4.76 5.45 -8.64
CA GLU A 422 -4.76 4.43 -9.69
C GLU A 422 -6.16 3.93 -10.01
N SER A 423 -6.96 3.67 -8.96
CA SER A 423 -8.30 3.10 -9.06
C SER A 423 -9.31 4.09 -9.67
N SER A 424 -8.99 5.39 -9.69
CA SER A 424 -9.77 6.42 -10.40
C SER A 424 -9.69 6.32 -11.92
N ALA A 425 -8.75 5.54 -12.48
CA ALA A 425 -8.70 5.32 -13.92
C ALA A 425 -10.01 4.69 -14.40
N GLY A 426 -10.52 5.16 -15.54
CA GLY A 426 -11.83 4.74 -16.04
C GLY A 426 -11.89 4.80 -17.56
N VAL A 427 -12.42 3.75 -18.16
CA VAL A 427 -12.75 3.72 -19.59
C VAL A 427 -14.25 3.60 -19.70
N LEU A 428 -14.90 4.76 -19.84
CA LEU A 428 -16.33 4.88 -20.10
C LEU A 428 -16.60 4.72 -21.58
N TYR A 429 -17.70 4.04 -21.90
CA TYR A 429 -18.26 3.92 -23.24
C TYR A 429 -19.78 4.10 -23.17
N ALA A 430 -20.32 4.87 -24.11
CA ALA A 430 -21.75 5.07 -24.26
C ALA A 430 -22.15 5.02 -25.74
N GLU A 431 -23.24 4.32 -26.05
CA GLU A 431 -23.83 4.28 -27.38
C GLU A 431 -25.35 4.16 -27.33
N VAL A 432 -26.00 4.59 -28.41
CA VAL A 432 -27.45 4.39 -28.59
C VAL A 432 -27.68 3.06 -29.28
N THR A 433 -28.49 2.19 -28.69
CA THR A 433 -28.81 0.88 -29.26
C THR A 433 -29.75 1.01 -30.47
N PRO A 434 -29.90 -0.04 -31.30
CA PRO A 434 -30.89 -0.07 -32.38
C PRO A 434 -32.33 0.20 -31.90
N GLU A 435 -32.66 -0.24 -30.68
CA GLU A 435 -33.94 -0.04 -29.99
C GLU A 435 -34.11 1.39 -29.44
N ARG A 436 -33.12 2.27 -29.66
CA ARG A 436 -33.10 3.66 -29.18
C ARG A 436 -32.95 3.77 -27.68
N ASP A 437 -32.36 2.79 -27.01
CA ASP A 437 -31.97 2.83 -25.60
C ASP A 437 -30.51 3.25 -25.45
N LEU A 438 -30.03 3.45 -24.22
CA LEU A 438 -28.64 3.79 -23.94
C LEU A 438 -27.88 2.56 -23.43
N TYR A 439 -26.86 2.09 -24.16
CA TYR A 439 -25.84 1.22 -23.58
C TYR A 439 -24.77 2.08 -22.91
N LEU A 440 -24.45 1.77 -21.65
CA LEU A 440 -23.41 2.43 -20.88
C LEU A 440 -22.52 1.39 -20.21
N SER A 441 -21.20 1.56 -20.35
CA SER A 441 -20.20 0.65 -19.78
C SER A 441 -19.04 1.42 -19.18
N LEU A 442 -18.60 1.02 -17.99
CA LEU A 442 -17.41 1.53 -17.32
C LEU A 442 -16.46 0.38 -17.02
N THR A 443 -15.26 0.45 -17.60
CA THR A 443 -14.14 -0.42 -17.21
C THR A 443 -13.21 0.33 -16.26
N ILE A 444 -12.99 -0.20 -15.07
CA ILE A 444 -11.94 0.25 -14.15
C ILE A 444 -10.73 -0.67 -14.37
N PRO A 445 -9.63 -0.19 -14.98
CA PRO A 445 -8.52 -1.06 -15.37
C PRO A 445 -7.61 -1.47 -14.22
N SER A 446 -7.60 -0.69 -13.13
CA SER A 446 -6.65 -0.83 -12.03
C SER A 446 -7.26 -0.58 -10.66
N LEU A 447 -8.33 -1.34 -10.33
CA LEU A 447 -9.02 -1.26 -9.05
C LEU A 447 -8.29 -2.04 -7.97
N ILE A 448 -7.73 -1.36 -6.97
CA ILE A 448 -6.99 -2.01 -5.88
C ILE A 448 -7.89 -2.08 -4.65
N VAL A 449 -8.33 -3.29 -4.35
CA VAL A 449 -9.26 -3.55 -3.24
C VAL A 449 -8.89 -4.84 -2.51
N ALA A 450 -9.33 -4.93 -1.26
CA ALA A 450 -9.14 -6.03 -0.35
C ALA A 450 -10.42 -6.29 0.46
N THR A 451 -10.60 -7.55 0.84
CA THR A 451 -11.59 -7.95 1.85
C THR A 451 -10.93 -8.60 3.06
N TYR A 452 -9.59 -8.62 3.06
CA TYR A 452 -8.74 -9.14 4.13
C TYR A 452 -7.43 -8.33 4.24
N GLY A 453 -7.09 -7.91 5.46
CA GLY A 453 -5.86 -7.20 5.80
C GLY A 453 -5.93 -5.68 5.64
N GLY A 454 -4.97 -4.96 6.23
CA GLY A 454 -4.98 -3.50 6.26
C GLY A 454 -6.19 -2.95 7.02
N GLY A 455 -6.81 -1.89 6.49
CA GLY A 455 -7.93 -1.21 7.14
C GLY A 455 -9.25 -1.99 7.16
N THR A 456 -9.35 -3.14 6.48
CA THR A 456 -10.61 -3.90 6.36
C THR A 456 -11.09 -4.51 7.68
N SER A 457 -10.20 -4.62 8.67
CA SER A 457 -10.52 -5.13 10.01
C SER A 457 -10.85 -4.03 11.03
N LEU A 458 -10.71 -2.75 10.67
CA LEU A 458 -11.07 -1.64 11.54
C LEU A 458 -12.58 -1.61 11.79
N ALA A 459 -13.00 -1.08 12.93
CA ALA A 459 -14.36 -1.24 13.46
C ALA A 459 -15.46 -0.91 12.44
N THR A 460 -15.57 0.36 12.01
CA THR A 460 -16.64 0.78 11.09
C THR A 460 -16.45 0.22 9.68
N GLN A 461 -15.20 0.03 9.25
CA GLN A 461 -14.86 -0.52 7.95
C GLN A 461 -15.32 -1.97 7.80
N ARG A 462 -15.14 -2.76 8.87
CA ARG A 462 -15.59 -4.15 8.94
C ARG A 462 -17.11 -4.25 8.84
N GLU A 463 -17.84 -3.42 9.60
CA GLU A 463 -19.30 -3.36 9.54
C GLU A 463 -19.79 -3.02 8.11
N CYS A 464 -19.15 -2.06 7.44
CA CYS A 464 -19.49 -1.72 6.05
C CYS A 464 -19.23 -2.85 5.06
N LEU A 465 -18.14 -3.62 5.25
CA LEU A 465 -17.90 -4.83 4.45
C LEU A 465 -18.93 -5.92 4.74
N ASP A 466 -19.36 -6.07 6.00
CA ASP A 466 -20.38 -7.03 6.40
C ASP A 466 -21.77 -6.65 5.81
N LEU A 467 -22.11 -5.35 5.75
CA LEU A 467 -23.32 -4.85 5.06
C LEU A 467 -23.36 -5.26 3.58
N LEU A 468 -22.20 -5.26 2.92
CA LEU A 468 -22.06 -5.70 1.52
C LEU A 468 -21.96 -7.23 1.39
N GLY A 469 -21.85 -7.96 2.50
CA GLY A 469 -21.50 -9.38 2.53
C GLY A 469 -20.17 -9.67 1.83
N CYS A 470 -19.19 -8.77 2.02
CA CYS A 470 -17.88 -8.78 1.37
C CYS A 470 -16.72 -8.92 2.37
N SER A 471 -16.96 -9.32 3.61
CA SER A 471 -15.87 -9.53 4.57
C SER A 471 -15.23 -10.92 4.45
N GLY A 472 -13.90 -10.97 4.55
CA GLY A 472 -13.13 -12.22 4.62
C GLY A 472 -12.71 -12.77 3.26
N MET A 473 -12.48 -14.09 3.22
CA MET A 473 -11.93 -14.80 2.06
C MET A 473 -12.98 -15.05 0.95
N ASN A 474 -12.51 -15.13 -0.29
CA ASN A 474 -13.26 -15.32 -1.52
C ASN A 474 -14.35 -14.25 -1.76
N LYS A 475 -14.07 -13.01 -1.38
CA LYS A 475 -15.01 -11.88 -1.47
C LYS A 475 -14.47 -10.68 -2.25
N VAL A 476 -13.17 -10.62 -2.53
CA VAL A 476 -12.57 -9.43 -3.17
C VAL A 476 -13.12 -9.16 -4.58
N GLN A 477 -13.43 -10.21 -5.35
CA GLN A 477 -14.02 -10.05 -6.69
C GLN A 477 -15.47 -9.57 -6.62
N LYS A 478 -16.23 -10.04 -5.63
CA LYS A 478 -17.57 -9.53 -5.32
C LYS A 478 -17.53 -8.04 -4.99
N LEU A 479 -16.59 -7.62 -4.14
CA LEU A 479 -16.40 -6.21 -3.81
C LEU A 479 -16.03 -5.37 -5.04
N ALA A 480 -15.16 -5.89 -5.92
CA ALA A 480 -14.75 -5.21 -7.14
C ALA A 480 -15.94 -4.98 -8.09
N GLU A 481 -16.80 -5.98 -8.29
CA GLU A 481 -18.03 -5.86 -9.09
C GLU A 481 -19.01 -4.84 -8.51
N ILE A 482 -19.21 -4.85 -7.19
CA ILE A 482 -20.06 -3.87 -6.51
C ILE A 482 -19.51 -2.45 -6.70
N ILE A 483 -18.21 -2.22 -6.50
CA ILE A 483 -17.59 -0.89 -6.66
C ILE A 483 -17.72 -0.40 -8.11
N ALA A 484 -17.52 -1.27 -9.10
CA ALA A 484 -17.68 -0.90 -10.51
C ALA A 484 -19.14 -0.50 -10.83
N ALA A 485 -20.11 -1.25 -10.30
CA ALA A 485 -21.53 -0.94 -10.47
C ALA A 485 -21.92 0.38 -9.77
N VAL A 486 -21.38 0.65 -8.57
CA VAL A 486 -21.57 1.92 -7.86
C VAL A 486 -20.98 3.08 -8.67
N ALA A 487 -19.76 2.93 -9.20
CA ALA A 487 -19.13 3.95 -10.04
C ALA A 487 -19.96 4.26 -11.29
N LEU A 488 -20.47 3.23 -11.98
CA LEU A 488 -21.38 3.38 -13.13
C LEU A 488 -22.68 4.13 -12.76
N ALA A 489 -23.23 3.87 -11.57
CA ALA A 489 -24.37 4.60 -11.03
C ALA A 489 -24.10 6.11 -10.92
N GLY A 490 -22.91 6.44 -10.42
CA GLY A 490 -22.44 7.81 -10.35
C GLY A 490 -22.41 8.43 -11.74
N GLU A 491 -21.74 7.78 -12.69
CA GLU A 491 -21.55 8.29 -14.06
C GLU A 491 -22.88 8.65 -14.73
N ILE A 492 -23.86 7.74 -14.76
CA ILE A 492 -25.15 8.01 -15.40
C ILE A 492 -25.92 9.16 -14.72
N SER A 493 -25.84 9.24 -13.39
CA SER A 493 -26.49 10.30 -12.63
C SER A 493 -25.88 11.66 -12.97
N LEU A 494 -24.56 11.79 -12.89
CA LEU A 494 -23.90 13.07 -13.17
C LEU A 494 -24.02 13.47 -14.65
N ALA A 495 -23.86 12.52 -15.58
CA ALA A 495 -24.04 12.77 -17.00
C ALA A 495 -25.44 13.32 -17.30
N SER A 496 -26.46 12.74 -16.67
CA SER A 496 -27.84 13.21 -16.79
C SER A 496 -28.03 14.62 -16.24
N ALA A 497 -27.49 14.92 -15.05
CA ALA A 497 -27.64 16.24 -14.43
C ALA A 497 -26.96 17.36 -15.23
N ILE A 498 -25.79 17.07 -15.84
CA ILE A 498 -25.10 18.02 -16.72
C ILE A 498 -25.90 18.21 -18.02
N SER A 499 -26.37 17.12 -18.62
CA SER A 499 -27.02 17.17 -19.93
C SER A 499 -28.44 17.74 -19.87
N SER A 500 -29.13 17.65 -18.74
CA SER A 500 -30.44 18.32 -18.52
C SER A 500 -30.32 19.80 -18.15
N SER A 501 -29.11 20.34 -17.97
CA SER A 501 -28.85 21.68 -17.40
C SER A 501 -29.33 21.86 -15.95
N ASP A 502 -29.64 20.80 -15.21
CA ASP A 502 -30.05 20.83 -13.79
C ASP A 502 -28.86 20.91 -12.80
N TRP A 503 -27.62 20.92 -13.31
CA TRP A 503 -26.41 20.81 -12.48
C TRP A 503 -26.23 21.97 -11.48
N VAL A 504 -26.56 23.21 -11.87
CA VAL A 504 -26.35 24.40 -11.04
C VAL A 504 -27.33 24.46 -9.85
N SER A 505 -28.59 24.08 -10.04
CA SER A 505 -29.63 24.19 -9.00
C SER A 505 -29.44 23.17 -7.87
N SER A 506 -28.99 21.95 -8.19
CA SER A 506 -28.81 20.87 -7.21
C SER A 506 -27.60 21.11 -6.29
N HIS A 507 -26.49 21.64 -6.83
CA HIS A 507 -25.34 22.03 -6.02
C HIS A 507 -25.64 23.24 -5.12
N GLU A 508 -26.45 24.21 -5.59
CA GLU A 508 -26.84 25.35 -4.76
C GLU A 508 -27.76 24.99 -3.60
N GLN A 509 -28.67 24.01 -3.77
CA GLN A 509 -29.66 23.65 -2.76
C GLN A 509 -29.11 22.72 -1.66
N TYR A 510 -28.18 21.84 -1.99
CA TYR A 510 -27.70 20.78 -1.07
C TYR A 510 -26.19 20.79 -0.82
N GLY A 511 -25.39 21.51 -1.63
CA GLY A 511 -23.93 21.57 -1.52
C GLY A 511 -23.40 22.78 -0.74
N ARG A 512 -24.26 23.74 -0.35
CA ARG A 512 -23.86 24.88 0.47
C ARG A 512 -23.88 24.50 1.96
N ASN A 513 -22.76 24.02 2.47
CA ASN A 513 -22.44 24.15 3.89
C ASN A 513 -21.98 25.61 4.11
N ARG A 514 -22.90 26.49 4.53
CA ARG A 514 -22.54 27.85 4.98
C ARG A 514 -21.91 27.82 6.36
#